data_AF-A0AAU9XX90-F1
#
_entry.id   AF-A0AAU9XX90-F1
#
_cell.length_a   1.000
_cell.length_b   1.000
_cell.length_c   1.000
_cell.angle_alpha   90.00
_cell.angle_beta   90.00
_cell.angle_gamma   90.00
#
_symmetry.space_group_name_H-M   'P 1'
#
loop_
_entity.id
_entity.type
_entity.pdbx_description
1 polymer ?
#
loop_
_entity_poly.entity_id
_entity_poly.type
_entity_poly.pdbx_seq_one_letter_code
_entity_poly.pdbx_strand_id
1 'polypeptide(L)'
;MSFNSTNVLETVKYFVEDIEDPVNVIPVVLLLLCFLWTGFPRGRHTTLAWWALFNGCIIHCWMDGVIGTTGRGPKWMVVEYGKLDARYWKTKDPTVMMVSYIEIAIMGPLCILWYRAIVKDLWWRHFMSIITSTFQLMGTFMYVGTEVYDGFKNVPLDWPPSFDSFEKVFYFWTIFVFANSIWIFVPSLIMYQTLREMNDVYNSPHSSSKKQN
;
A
#
# COMPACT_ATOMS: atom_id res chain seq x y z
N MET A 1 -28.47 -8.55 31.96
CA MET A 1 -28.10 -7.59 30.89
C MET A 1 -29.34 -7.33 30.06
N SER A 2 -29.96 -6.15 30.17
CA SER A 2 -31.07 -5.77 29.30
C SER A 2 -30.52 -5.49 27.91
N PHE A 3 -31.02 -6.20 26.91
CA PHE A 3 -30.68 -5.98 25.50
C PHE A 3 -31.24 -4.63 25.08
N ASN A 4 -30.39 -3.60 24.98
CA ASN A 4 -30.81 -2.27 24.56
C ASN A 4 -30.88 -2.22 23.03
N SER A 5 -32.02 -2.58 22.47
CA SER A 5 -32.28 -2.64 21.02
C SER A 5 -31.99 -1.32 20.31
N THR A 6 -32.13 -0.19 20.99
CA THR A 6 -31.87 1.15 20.45
C THR A 6 -30.38 1.35 20.14
N ASN A 7 -29.50 0.94 21.07
CA ASN A 7 -28.04 0.99 20.86
C ASN A 7 -27.60 0.04 19.75
N VAL A 8 -28.24 -1.13 19.62
CA VAL A 8 -27.95 -2.07 18.54
C VAL A 8 -28.38 -1.49 17.19
N LEU A 9 -29.55 -0.86 17.12
CA LEU A 9 -30.06 -0.26 15.88
C LEU A 9 -29.21 0.95 15.45
N GLU A 10 -28.77 1.77 16.41
CA GLU A 10 -27.83 2.86 16.16
C GLU A 10 -26.47 2.34 15.70
N THR A 11 -25.96 1.28 16.34
CA THR A 11 -24.70 0.63 15.93
C THR A 11 -24.82 0.07 14.52
N VAL A 12 -25.91 -0.62 14.20
CA VAL A 12 -26.16 -1.17 12.86
C VAL A 12 -26.29 -0.06 11.83
N LYS A 13 -27.07 1.00 12.10
CA LYS A 13 -27.18 2.16 11.20
C LYS A 13 -25.83 2.83 10.98
N TYR A 14 -25.07 3.02 12.06
CA TYR A 14 -23.73 3.59 12.05
C TYR A 14 -22.74 2.80 11.19
N PHE A 15 -22.89 1.47 11.10
CA PHE A 15 -22.08 0.64 10.20
C PHE A 15 -22.62 0.53 8.78
N VAL A 16 -23.95 0.55 8.59
CA VAL A 16 -24.58 0.41 7.26
C VAL A 16 -24.47 1.69 6.43
N GLU A 17 -24.67 2.86 7.04
CA GLU A 17 -24.63 4.16 6.36
C GLU A 17 -23.28 4.41 5.68
N ASP A 18 -22.19 3.91 6.26
CA ASP A 18 -20.83 4.08 5.72
C ASP A 18 -20.38 2.94 4.79
N ILE A 19 -21.11 1.82 4.70
CA ILE A 19 -20.87 0.82 3.62
C ILE A 19 -21.23 1.44 2.26
N GLU A 20 -22.23 2.32 2.25
CA GLU A 20 -22.73 2.97 1.04
C GLU A 20 -21.88 4.17 0.58
N ASP A 21 -20.82 4.58 1.32
CA ASP A 21 -19.94 5.66 0.85
C ASP A 21 -19.34 5.26 -0.52
N PRO A 22 -19.50 6.09 -1.57
CA PRO A 22 -18.99 5.80 -2.90
C PRO A 22 -17.47 5.55 -2.94
N VAL A 23 -16.70 6.01 -1.96
CA VAL A 23 -15.27 5.70 -1.91
C VAL A 23 -14.99 4.20 -1.72
N ASN A 24 -15.93 3.44 -1.15
CA ASN A 24 -15.77 1.99 -0.94
C ASN A 24 -15.81 1.19 -2.25
N VAL A 25 -16.39 1.75 -3.32
CA VAL A 25 -16.39 1.08 -4.63
C VAL A 25 -15.12 1.32 -5.41
N ILE A 26 -14.26 2.27 -5.00
CA ILE A 26 -13.00 2.60 -5.68
C ILE A 26 -12.12 1.36 -5.93
N PRO A 27 -11.75 0.53 -4.94
CA PRO A 27 -10.89 -0.62 -5.18
C PRO A 27 -11.54 -1.62 -6.13
N VAL A 28 -12.85 -1.84 -6.02
CA VAL A 28 -13.59 -2.75 -6.91
C VAL A 28 -13.58 -2.25 -8.35
N VAL A 29 -13.89 -0.97 -8.56
CA VAL A 29 -13.89 -0.33 -9.88
C VAL A 29 -12.49 -0.37 -10.48
N LEU A 30 -11.45 -0.01 -9.73
CA LEU A 30 -10.06 -0.04 -10.21
C LEU A 30 -9.62 -1.46 -10.58
N LEU A 31 -9.95 -2.46 -9.76
CA LEU A 31 -9.65 -3.87 -10.07
C LEU A 31 -10.36 -4.32 -11.34
N LEU A 32 -11.65 -4.01 -11.50
CA LEU A 32 -12.40 -4.33 -12.71
C LEU A 32 -11.81 -3.64 -13.94
N LEU A 33 -11.49 -2.36 -13.85
CA LEU A 33 -10.83 -1.62 -14.94
C LEU A 33 -9.47 -2.23 -15.28
N CYS A 34 -8.68 -2.64 -14.29
CA CYS A 34 -7.40 -3.32 -14.51
C CYS A 34 -7.60 -4.66 -15.22
N PHE A 35 -8.56 -5.48 -14.80
CA PHE A 35 -8.85 -6.75 -15.47
C PHE A 35 -9.39 -6.58 -16.88
N LEU A 36 -10.25 -5.59 -17.11
CA LEU A 36 -10.77 -5.28 -18.45
C LEU A 36 -9.68 -4.75 -19.39
N TRP A 37 -8.80 -3.87 -18.89
CA TRP A 37 -7.78 -3.23 -19.72
C TRP A 37 -6.55 -4.10 -19.95
N THR A 38 -6.18 -4.92 -18.96
CA THR A 38 -4.91 -5.65 -18.94
C THR A 38 -5.11 -7.17 -18.97
N GLY A 39 -6.19 -7.70 -18.38
CA GLY A 39 -6.39 -9.13 -18.16
C GLY A 39 -5.88 -9.60 -16.80
N PHE A 40 -5.86 -10.91 -16.59
CA PHE A 40 -5.46 -11.54 -15.32
C PHE A 40 -3.98 -11.92 -15.27
N PRO A 41 -3.35 -11.92 -14.07
CA PRO A 41 -1.99 -12.42 -13.88
C PRO A 41 -1.84 -13.86 -14.33
N ARG A 42 -0.86 -14.12 -15.19
CA ARG A 42 -0.49 -15.45 -15.67
C ARG A 42 1.02 -15.54 -15.87
N GLY A 43 1.57 -16.75 -15.77
CA GLY A 43 2.98 -17.02 -16.05
C GLY A 43 3.93 -16.74 -14.88
N ARG A 44 5.22 -16.58 -15.19
CA ARG A 44 6.33 -16.57 -14.22
C ARG A 44 6.22 -15.45 -13.16
N HIS A 45 5.75 -14.27 -13.54
CA HIS A 45 5.72 -13.09 -12.67
C HIS A 45 4.35 -12.85 -12.01
N THR A 46 3.54 -13.91 -11.85
CA THR A 46 2.16 -13.82 -11.32
C THR A 46 2.11 -13.20 -9.92
N THR A 47 3.00 -13.61 -9.01
CA THR A 47 3.06 -13.04 -7.64
C THR A 47 3.37 -11.54 -7.67
N LEU A 48 4.27 -11.12 -8.56
CA LEU A 48 4.64 -9.70 -8.71
C LEU A 48 3.49 -8.88 -9.29
N ALA A 49 2.73 -9.44 -10.24
CA ALA A 49 1.55 -8.80 -10.78
C ALA A 49 0.46 -8.63 -9.69
N TRP A 50 0.21 -9.65 -8.87
CA TRP A 50 -0.72 -9.52 -7.74
C TRP A 50 -0.25 -8.48 -6.71
N TRP A 51 1.05 -8.44 -6.42
CA TRP A 51 1.65 -7.42 -5.56
C TRP A 51 1.39 -6.01 -6.09
N ALA A 52 1.68 -5.77 -7.38
CA ALA A 52 1.46 -4.48 -8.02
C ALA A 52 -0.02 -4.09 -8.04
N LEU A 53 -0.92 -5.03 -8.37
CA LEU A 53 -2.36 -4.77 -8.42
C LEU A 53 -2.94 -4.45 -7.04
N PHE A 54 -2.57 -5.22 -6.02
CA PHE A 54 -3.03 -5.03 -4.65
C PHE A 54 -2.54 -3.69 -4.09
N ASN A 55 -1.25 -3.37 -4.27
CA ASN A 55 -0.71 -2.08 -3.85
C ASN A 55 -1.41 -0.93 -4.59
N GLY A 56 -1.56 -1.02 -5.91
CA GLY A 56 -2.16 0.04 -6.71
C GLY A 56 -3.62 0.32 -6.34
N CYS A 57 -4.48 -0.69 -6.40
CA CYS A 57 -5.92 -0.47 -6.25
C CYS A 57 -6.38 -0.33 -4.81
N ILE A 58 -5.78 -1.10 -3.88
CA ILE A 58 -6.27 -1.22 -2.51
C ILE A 58 -5.46 -0.34 -1.57
N ILE A 59 -4.13 -0.50 -1.54
CA ILE A 59 -3.30 0.22 -0.57
C ILE A 59 -3.20 1.71 -0.95
N HIS A 60 -2.63 1.99 -2.12
CA HIS A 60 -2.21 3.32 -2.52
C HIS A 60 -3.38 4.22 -2.90
N CYS A 61 -4.30 3.71 -3.72
CA CYS A 61 -5.46 4.50 -4.15
C CYS A 61 -6.57 4.56 -3.09
N TRP A 62 -6.83 3.51 -2.32
CA TRP A 62 -8.00 3.45 -1.44
C TRP A 62 -7.64 3.65 0.03
N MET A 63 -6.81 2.79 0.61
CA MET A 63 -6.50 2.83 2.04
C MET A 63 -5.66 4.05 2.43
N ASP A 64 -4.48 4.22 1.86
CA ASP A 64 -3.61 5.36 2.22
C ASP A 64 -4.04 6.64 1.49
N GLY A 65 -4.39 6.50 0.22
CA GLY A 65 -4.85 7.59 -0.64
C GLY A 65 -6.15 8.22 -0.17
N VAL A 66 -7.26 7.46 -0.12
CA VAL A 66 -8.57 8.02 0.20
C VAL A 66 -8.86 8.00 1.70
N ILE A 67 -8.76 6.85 2.35
CA ILE A 67 -9.07 6.72 3.78
C ILE A 67 -8.07 7.54 4.60
N GLY A 68 -6.78 7.41 4.34
CA GLY A 68 -5.73 8.18 5.01
C GLY A 68 -5.93 9.69 4.86
N THR A 69 -6.12 10.20 3.64
CA THR A 69 -6.21 11.66 3.43
C THR A 69 -7.55 12.25 3.88
N THR A 70 -8.67 11.59 3.60
CA THR A 70 -10.01 12.16 3.77
C THR A 70 -10.75 11.65 5.01
N GLY A 71 -10.33 10.53 5.59
CA GLY A 71 -11.07 9.86 6.65
C GLY A 71 -12.40 9.26 6.19
N ARG A 72 -12.59 9.08 4.87
CA ARG A 72 -13.80 8.48 4.29
C ARG A 72 -13.55 7.05 3.85
N GLY A 73 -14.44 6.14 4.22
CA GLY A 73 -14.37 4.72 3.89
C GLY A 73 -15.18 3.88 4.87
N PRO A 74 -14.96 2.55 4.91
CA PRO A 74 -15.66 1.70 5.86
C PRO A 74 -15.27 2.15 7.26
N LYS A 75 -16.27 2.49 8.06
CA LYS A 75 -16.05 3.19 9.33
C LYS A 75 -15.13 2.49 10.31
N TRP A 76 -15.17 1.16 10.33
CA TRP A 76 -14.23 0.37 11.12
C TRP A 76 -12.79 0.61 10.65
N MET A 77 -12.54 0.63 9.34
CA MET A 77 -11.21 0.90 8.78
C MET A 77 -10.78 2.33 9.06
N VAL A 78 -11.72 3.27 8.96
CA VAL A 78 -11.49 4.65 9.39
C VAL A 78 -11.06 4.61 10.88
N VAL A 79 -11.92 4.26 11.83
CA VAL A 79 -11.54 4.26 13.26
C VAL A 79 -10.17 3.62 13.56
N GLU A 80 -9.83 2.50 12.91
CA GLU A 80 -8.54 1.83 13.06
C GLU A 80 -7.33 2.61 12.48
N TYR A 81 -7.46 3.28 11.33
CA TYR A 81 -6.41 4.15 10.76
C TYR A 81 -6.10 5.36 11.67
N GLY A 82 -7.11 5.88 12.36
CA GLY A 82 -6.95 7.02 13.28
C GLY A 82 -6.30 6.64 14.60
N LYS A 83 -6.47 5.38 15.01
CA LYS A 83 -5.78 4.81 16.16
C LYS A 83 -4.34 4.45 15.82
N LEU A 84 -4.11 3.83 14.66
CA LEU A 84 -2.78 3.49 14.13
C LEU A 84 -1.80 4.65 14.32
N ASP A 85 -2.18 5.84 13.88
CA ASP A 85 -1.32 7.01 13.91
C ASP A 85 -2.14 8.30 13.91
N ALA A 86 -1.93 9.13 14.94
CA ALA A 86 -2.63 10.40 15.11
C ALA A 86 -2.37 11.40 13.96
N ARG A 87 -1.31 11.22 13.18
CA ARG A 87 -0.90 12.09 12.07
C ARG A 87 -1.87 12.14 10.90
N TYR A 88 -2.68 11.11 10.70
CA TYR A 88 -3.65 11.09 9.61
C TYR A 88 -4.81 12.07 9.81
N TRP A 89 -5.41 12.10 11.01
CA TRP A 89 -6.64 12.89 11.24
C TRP A 89 -6.59 13.86 12.39
N LYS A 90 -6.00 13.45 13.51
CA LYS A 90 -6.01 14.28 14.71
C LYS A 90 -5.10 15.49 14.52
N THR A 91 -3.91 15.28 13.96
CA THR A 91 -2.93 16.36 13.77
C THR A 91 -2.74 16.78 12.32
N LYS A 92 -3.14 15.93 11.35
CA LYS A 92 -2.99 16.20 9.91
C LYS A 92 -1.55 16.62 9.57
N ASP A 93 -0.58 15.81 10.01
CA ASP A 93 0.84 16.12 9.84
C ASP A 93 1.19 16.36 8.35
N PRO A 94 1.83 17.47 7.99
CA PRO A 94 2.10 17.80 6.59
C PRO A 94 2.91 16.74 5.85
N THR A 95 3.85 16.07 6.50
CA THR A 95 4.68 15.04 5.86
C THR A 95 3.88 13.78 5.58
N VAL A 96 3.14 13.26 6.57
CA VAL A 96 2.28 12.07 6.39
C VAL A 96 1.18 12.34 5.36
N MET A 97 0.58 13.54 5.40
CA MET A 97 -0.44 13.93 4.43
C MET A 97 0.15 14.04 3.02
N MET A 98 1.36 14.60 2.86
CA MET A 98 2.03 14.66 1.57
C MET A 98 2.36 13.26 1.04
N VAL A 99 2.84 12.34 1.89
CA VAL A 99 3.04 10.94 1.51
C VAL A 99 1.73 10.33 1.01
N SER A 100 0.64 10.52 1.75
CA SER A 100 -0.69 10.00 1.36
C SER A 100 -1.21 10.57 0.03
N TYR A 101 -0.91 11.84 -0.28
CA TYR A 101 -1.20 12.41 -1.60
C TYR A 101 -0.31 11.83 -2.70
N ILE A 102 0.96 11.53 -2.41
CA ILE A 102 1.87 10.84 -3.34
C ILE A 102 1.40 9.40 -3.60
N GLU A 103 0.83 8.72 -2.60
CA GLU A 103 0.26 7.38 -2.76
C GLU A 103 -0.81 7.37 -3.86
N ILE A 104 -1.81 8.26 -3.77
CA ILE A 104 -2.88 8.32 -4.77
C ILE A 104 -2.44 8.91 -6.11
N ALA A 105 -1.58 9.94 -6.11
CA ALA A 105 -1.23 10.67 -7.34
C ALA A 105 -0.09 10.02 -8.14
N ILE A 106 0.79 9.27 -7.48
CA ILE A 106 2.01 8.73 -8.09
C ILE A 106 2.09 7.21 -7.89
N MET A 107 2.08 6.72 -6.64
CA MET A 107 2.37 5.31 -6.40
C MET A 107 1.28 4.37 -6.92
N GLY A 108 0.01 4.73 -6.74
CA GLY A 108 -1.15 4.00 -7.26
C GLY A 108 -1.11 3.86 -8.79
N PRO A 109 -1.02 4.97 -9.54
CA PRO A 109 -0.84 4.93 -11.00
C PRO A 109 0.38 4.12 -11.44
N LEU A 110 1.54 4.29 -10.78
CA LEU A 110 2.73 3.50 -11.10
C LEU A 110 2.52 2.00 -10.89
N CYS A 111 1.86 1.61 -9.80
CA CYS A 111 1.51 0.21 -9.53
C CYS A 111 0.57 -0.38 -10.60
N ILE A 112 -0.43 0.39 -11.05
CA ILE A 112 -1.37 -0.05 -12.10
C ILE A 112 -0.65 -0.18 -13.46
N LEU A 113 0.22 0.76 -13.81
CA LEU A 113 1.03 0.69 -15.03
C LEU A 113 2.03 -0.46 -14.97
N TRP A 114 2.63 -0.69 -13.81
CA TRP A 114 3.55 -1.80 -13.59
C TRP A 114 2.84 -3.15 -13.70
N TYR A 115 1.66 -3.29 -13.09
CA TYR A 115 0.78 -4.45 -13.26
C TYR A 115 0.56 -4.76 -14.75
N ARG A 116 0.22 -3.74 -15.53
CA ARG A 116 0.06 -3.86 -16.98
C ARG A 116 1.33 -4.33 -17.66
N ALA A 117 2.46 -3.71 -17.33
CA ALA A 117 3.75 -4.07 -17.92
C ALA A 117 4.14 -5.52 -17.62
N ILE A 118 3.81 -6.04 -16.44
CA ILE A 118 4.05 -7.45 -16.09
C ILE A 118 3.12 -8.38 -16.88
N VAL A 119 1.80 -8.15 -16.84
CA VAL A 119 0.81 -9.07 -17.42
C VAL A 119 0.88 -9.11 -18.95
N LYS A 120 1.23 -7.99 -19.58
CA LYS A 120 1.42 -7.90 -21.05
C LYS A 120 2.84 -8.13 -21.50
N ASP A 121 3.74 -8.48 -20.59
CA ASP A 121 5.17 -8.70 -20.85
C ASP A 121 5.82 -7.55 -21.64
N LEU A 122 5.59 -6.31 -21.19
CA LEU A 122 6.08 -5.12 -21.87
C LEU A 122 7.54 -4.84 -21.49
N TRP A 123 8.29 -4.29 -22.45
CA TRP A 123 9.72 -3.98 -22.30
C TRP A 123 10.06 -3.08 -21.10
N TRP A 124 9.11 -2.25 -20.67
CA TRP A 124 9.27 -1.28 -19.59
C TRP A 124 8.89 -1.83 -18.20
N ARG A 125 8.62 -3.14 -18.07
CA ARG A 125 8.29 -3.79 -16.78
C ARG A 125 9.37 -3.60 -15.72
N HIS A 126 10.65 -3.65 -16.11
CA HIS A 126 11.77 -3.50 -15.19
C HIS A 126 11.93 -2.05 -14.73
N PHE A 127 11.76 -1.09 -15.64
CA PHE A 127 11.76 0.34 -15.29
C PHE A 127 10.63 0.67 -14.32
N MET A 128 9.41 0.19 -14.60
CA MET A 128 8.25 0.36 -13.72
C MET A 128 8.46 -0.27 -12.33
N SER A 129 9.08 -1.45 -12.27
CA SER A 129 9.44 -2.12 -11.02
C SER A 129 10.35 -1.24 -10.14
N ILE A 130 11.43 -0.71 -10.72
CA ILE A 130 12.42 0.10 -9.99
C ILE A 130 11.81 1.42 -9.52
N ILE A 131 11.13 2.16 -10.41
CA ILE A 131 10.56 3.47 -10.05
C ILE A 131 9.47 3.34 -9.00
N THR A 132 8.56 2.35 -9.13
CA THR A 132 7.50 2.10 -8.14
C THR A 132 8.10 1.75 -6.78
N SER A 133 9.07 0.83 -6.76
CA SER A 133 9.73 0.39 -5.52
C SER A 133 10.49 1.54 -4.85
N THR A 134 11.07 2.46 -5.64
CA THR A 134 11.77 3.64 -5.12
C THR A 134 10.81 4.58 -4.38
N PHE A 135 9.64 4.86 -4.96
CA PHE A 135 8.64 5.69 -4.29
C PHE A 135 8.09 5.01 -3.03
N GLN A 136 7.81 3.70 -3.06
CA GLN A 136 7.37 2.94 -1.88
C GLN A 136 8.39 3.02 -0.75
N LEU A 137 9.68 2.83 -1.05
CA LEU A 137 10.76 2.98 -0.07
C LEU A 137 10.84 4.38 0.50
N MET A 138 10.83 5.40 -0.37
CA MET A 138 10.88 6.80 0.04
C MET A 138 9.70 7.16 0.96
N GLY A 139 8.48 6.81 0.57
CA GLY A 139 7.27 7.06 1.37
C GLY A 139 7.35 6.38 2.74
N THR A 140 7.77 5.12 2.77
CA THR A 140 7.91 4.36 4.03
C THR A 140 8.98 4.96 4.93
N PHE A 141 10.15 5.34 4.39
CA PHE A 141 11.19 5.99 5.17
C PHE A 141 10.75 7.36 5.70
N MET A 142 10.01 8.14 4.92
CA MET A 142 9.46 9.41 5.37
C MET A 142 8.41 9.21 6.47
N TYR A 143 7.50 8.24 6.32
CA TYR A 143 6.45 7.94 7.29
C TYR A 143 7.00 7.41 8.62
N VAL A 144 7.86 6.39 8.57
CA VAL A 144 8.46 5.77 9.76
C VAL A 144 9.51 6.70 10.37
N GLY A 145 10.37 7.30 9.54
CA GLY A 145 11.48 8.12 10.01
C GLY A 145 11.03 9.37 10.78
N THR A 146 9.94 10.01 10.34
CA THR A 146 9.36 11.15 11.07
C THR A 146 8.81 10.74 12.43
N GLU A 147 8.24 9.54 12.57
CA GLU A 147 7.73 9.06 13.87
C GLU A 147 8.86 8.68 14.82
N VAL A 148 9.90 8.02 14.30
CA VAL A 148 11.11 7.69 15.06
C VAL A 148 11.77 8.98 15.56
N TYR A 149 11.84 10.01 14.70
CA TYR A 149 12.37 11.32 15.07
C TYR A 149 11.54 12.01 16.17
N ASP A 150 10.21 11.86 16.10
CA ASP A 150 9.26 12.39 17.08
C ASP A 150 9.17 11.56 18.37
N GLY A 151 9.95 10.49 18.50
CA GLY A 151 9.99 9.66 19.71
C GLY A 151 8.73 8.83 19.92
N PHE A 152 8.07 8.39 18.85
CA PHE A 152 6.87 7.55 18.87
C PHE A 152 5.64 8.20 19.54
N LYS A 153 5.51 9.53 19.45
CA LYS A 153 4.43 10.29 20.11
C LYS A 153 3.05 10.17 19.44
N ASN A 154 2.99 9.74 18.19
CA ASN A 154 1.76 9.73 17.40
C ASN A 154 1.15 8.33 17.27
N VAL A 155 1.91 7.27 17.57
CA VAL A 155 1.40 5.90 17.69
C VAL A 155 0.83 5.63 19.10
N PRO A 156 -0.04 4.61 19.29
CA PRO A 156 -0.60 4.22 20.59
C PRO A 156 0.43 3.60 21.55
N LEU A 157 1.41 4.40 21.98
CA LEU A 157 2.49 3.97 22.85
C LEU A 157 2.82 5.07 23.87
N ASP A 158 2.91 4.70 25.14
CA ASP A 158 3.38 5.61 26.19
C ASP A 158 4.92 5.61 26.24
N TRP A 159 5.55 6.69 26.70
CA TRP A 159 7.00 6.74 26.91
C TRP A 159 7.34 6.87 28.41
N PRO A 160 8.20 5.99 28.98
CA PRO A 160 8.89 4.86 28.35
C PRO A 160 7.92 3.75 27.89
N PRO A 161 8.27 2.98 26.84
CA PRO A 161 7.37 2.03 26.19
C PRO A 161 6.88 0.97 27.16
N SER A 162 5.56 0.90 27.31
CA SER A 162 4.87 -0.16 28.05
C SER A 162 3.96 -0.94 27.10
N PHE A 163 4.03 -2.27 27.20
CA PHE A 163 3.23 -3.21 26.38
C PHE A 163 2.29 -4.01 27.29
N ASP A 164 1.55 -3.28 28.12
CA ASP A 164 0.62 -3.80 29.13
C ASP A 164 -0.74 -4.20 28.57
N SER A 165 -1.08 -3.75 27.35
CA SER A 165 -2.30 -4.12 26.64
C SER A 165 -2.01 -4.73 25.27
N PHE A 166 -2.90 -5.61 24.82
CA PHE A 166 -2.86 -6.16 23.47
C PHE A 166 -2.88 -5.06 22.40
N GLU A 167 -3.63 -3.99 22.65
CA GLU A 167 -3.78 -2.85 21.73
C GLU A 167 -2.42 -2.20 21.42
N LYS A 168 -1.62 -1.90 22.45
CA LYS A 168 -0.28 -1.31 22.28
C LYS A 168 0.66 -2.24 21.54
N VAL A 169 0.64 -3.53 21.86
CA VAL A 169 1.45 -4.55 21.15
C VAL A 169 1.05 -4.64 19.69
N PHE A 170 -0.25 -4.68 19.41
CA PHE A 170 -0.77 -4.82 18.07
C PHE A 170 -0.40 -3.60 17.20
N TYR A 171 -0.75 -2.39 17.61
CA TYR A 171 -0.47 -1.20 16.80
C TYR A 171 1.02 -0.92 16.66
N PHE A 172 1.82 -1.10 17.72
CA PHE A 172 3.24 -0.83 17.63
C PHE A 172 4.00 -1.93 16.87
N TRP A 173 3.98 -3.17 17.37
CA TRP A 173 4.83 -4.22 16.79
C TRP A 173 4.27 -4.80 15.49
N THR A 174 2.95 -4.98 15.40
CA THR A 174 2.35 -5.62 14.21
C THR A 174 2.14 -4.61 13.10
N ILE A 175 1.56 -3.46 13.40
CA ILE A 175 1.22 -2.48 12.38
C ILE A 175 2.40 -1.54 12.11
N PHE A 176 2.88 -0.82 13.12
CA PHE A 176 3.95 0.16 12.90
C PHE A 176 5.28 -0.50 12.51
N VAL A 177 5.75 -1.52 13.23
CA VAL A 177 7.05 -2.15 12.93
C VAL A 177 6.92 -3.17 11.78
N PHE A 178 6.12 -4.22 11.95
CA PHE A 178 6.09 -5.33 11.00
C PHE A 178 5.47 -4.93 9.65
N ALA A 179 4.29 -4.29 9.64
CA ALA A 179 3.66 -3.93 8.37
C ALA A 179 4.55 -2.97 7.56
N ASN A 180 5.05 -1.87 8.13
CA ASN A 180 5.96 -0.97 7.41
C ASN A 180 7.26 -1.67 6.95
N SER A 181 7.77 -2.63 7.71
CA SER A 181 8.94 -3.42 7.27
C SER A 181 8.68 -4.16 5.96
N ILE A 182 7.45 -4.58 5.67
CA ILE A 182 7.09 -5.21 4.38
C ILE A 182 7.36 -4.24 3.23
N TRP A 183 6.96 -2.97 3.35
CA TRP A 183 7.21 -1.93 2.34
C TRP A 183 8.67 -1.43 2.29
N ILE A 184 9.53 -1.92 3.18
CA ILE A 184 10.98 -1.77 3.06
C ILE A 184 11.59 -3.00 2.36
N PHE A 185 11.35 -4.19 2.89
CA PHE A 185 12.03 -5.41 2.43
C PHE A 185 11.52 -5.89 1.07
N VAL A 186 10.21 -5.85 0.81
CA VAL A 186 9.65 -6.36 -0.45
C VAL A 186 10.05 -5.49 -1.64
N PRO A 187 9.91 -4.15 -1.62
CA PRO A 187 10.41 -3.30 -2.69
C PRO A 187 11.92 -3.43 -2.92
N SER A 188 12.72 -3.53 -1.84
CA SER A 188 14.16 -3.75 -1.96
C SER A 188 14.51 -5.08 -2.65
N LEU A 189 13.82 -6.16 -2.28
CA LEU A 189 13.99 -7.47 -2.91
C LEU A 189 13.59 -7.44 -4.38
N ILE A 190 12.48 -6.77 -4.70
CA ILE A 190 11.99 -6.59 -6.07
C ILE A 190 13.01 -5.83 -6.92
N MET A 191 13.59 -4.74 -6.39
CA MET A 191 14.65 -3.99 -7.07
C MET A 191 15.87 -4.89 -7.34
N TYR A 192 16.32 -5.63 -6.33
CA TYR A 192 17.44 -6.57 -6.49
C TYR A 192 17.18 -7.63 -7.55
N GLN A 193 16.01 -8.30 -7.50
CA GLN A 193 15.62 -9.30 -8.49
C GLN A 193 15.51 -8.69 -9.90
N THR A 194 14.94 -7.49 -10.01
CA THR A 194 14.83 -6.75 -11.27
C THR A 194 16.20 -6.47 -11.87
N LEU A 195 17.15 -5.99 -11.07
CA LEU A 195 18.51 -5.72 -11.52
C LEU A 195 19.24 -6.99 -11.96
N ARG A 196 19.00 -8.12 -11.29
CA ARG A 196 19.54 -9.41 -11.73
C ARG A 196 18.97 -9.85 -13.08
N GLU A 197 17.66 -9.77 -13.26
CA GLU A 197 17.03 -10.11 -14.54
C GLU A 197 17.51 -9.20 -15.68
N MET A 198 17.67 -7.90 -15.42
CA MET A 198 18.24 -6.96 -16.39
C MET A 198 19.70 -7.30 -16.73
N ASN A 199 20.51 -7.67 -15.74
CA ASN A 199 21.89 -8.10 -15.93
C ASN A 199 21.97 -9.35 -16.83
N ASP A 200 21.09 -10.32 -16.61
CA ASP A 200 21.04 -11.54 -17.41
C ASP A 200 20.66 -11.23 -18.87
N VAL A 201 19.74 -10.29 -19.11
CA VAL A 201 19.38 -9.83 -20.47
C VAL A 201 20.55 -9.12 -21.15
N TYR A 202 21.22 -8.21 -20.45
CA TYR A 202 22.31 -7.40 -21.01
C TYR A 202 23.59 -8.20 -21.26
N ASN A 203 23.89 -9.17 -20.39
CA ASN A 203 25.09 -10.01 -20.47
C ASN A 203 24.84 -11.39 -21.07
N SER A 204 23.61 -11.67 -21.53
CA SER A 204 23.35 -12.89 -22.30
C SER A 204 24.30 -12.89 -23.50
N PRO A 205 25.11 -13.95 -23.69
CA PRO A 205 26.00 -14.02 -24.84
C PRO A 205 25.13 -13.86 -26.08
N HIS A 206 25.27 -12.74 -26.78
CA HIS A 206 24.63 -12.54 -28.07
C HIS A 206 24.93 -13.79 -28.90
N SER A 207 23.91 -14.60 -29.17
CA SER A 207 24.07 -15.79 -29.98
C SER A 207 24.79 -15.36 -31.25
N SER A 208 25.96 -15.93 -31.45
CA SER A 208 26.81 -15.83 -32.61
C SER A 208 26.04 -16.27 -33.86
N SER A 209 25.17 -15.41 -34.38
CA SER A 209 24.42 -15.65 -35.63
C SER A 209 24.45 -14.42 -36.54
N LYS A 210 25.66 -14.04 -36.93
CA LYS A 210 25.93 -13.44 -38.26
C LYS A 210 27.31 -13.91 -38.75
N LYS A 211 27.45 -15.23 -38.91
CA LYS A 211 28.40 -15.85 -39.85
C LYS A 211 27.79 -17.16 -40.35
N GLN A 212 27.33 -17.12 -41.60
CA GLN A 212 26.89 -18.19 -42.53
C GLN A 212 25.67 -17.63 -43.27
N ASN A 213 25.68 -17.30 -44.56
CA ASN A 213 26.63 -17.41 -45.67
C ASN A 213 26.44 -16.19 -46.58
#